data_AF-A0A1I7XFT2-F1
#
_entry.id   AF-A0A1I7XFT2-F1
#
_cell.length_a   1.000
_cell.length_b   1.000
_cell.length_c   1.000
_cell.angle_alpha   90.00
_cell.angle_beta   90.00
_cell.angle_gamma   90.00
#
_symmetry.space_group_name_H-M   'P 1'
#
loop_
_entity.id
_entity.type
_entity.pdbx_description
1 polymer ?
#
loop_
_entity_poly.entity_id
_entity_poly.type
_entity_poly.pdbx_seq_one_letter_code
_entity_poly.pdbx_strand_id
1 'polypeptide(L)'
;MFEDEFNVDKLMHKRKSKKSGTVLKKDIHDVLLIVLDCGKTMNSTEDDATSFKLAKNAVDWIISRKIFAQAKDRASIILFGCNKTRNSIHIPNVFVYEDLFSQAKFDHLRFLEREVDLCTEHQSNVIDALVVATEFMKEQIHGDPAVEGKSILLFTNGLGVFSEDSQELTNISSTIKAIGINLIVVYVFHTLPY
;
A
#
# COMPACT_ATOMS: atom_id res chain seq x y z
N MET A 1 -20.82 -36.40 -64.41
CA MET A 1 -21.92 -36.64 -63.46
C MET A 1 -21.25 -37.04 -62.16
N PHE A 2 -21.50 -36.29 -61.09
CA PHE A 2 -20.66 -36.19 -59.89
C PHE A 2 -20.43 -37.52 -59.17
N GLU A 3 -19.15 -37.78 -58.87
CA GLU A 3 -18.64 -38.83 -58.00
C GLU A 3 -18.47 -38.32 -56.55
N ASP A 4 -18.47 -39.31 -55.66
CA ASP A 4 -17.87 -39.39 -54.33
C ASP A 4 -18.68 -38.98 -53.08
N GLU A 5 -19.13 -40.04 -52.41
CA GLU A 5 -19.73 -40.11 -51.09
C GLU A 5 -18.79 -39.59 -49.98
N PHE A 6 -19.39 -38.78 -49.12
CA PHE A 6 -18.79 -38.13 -47.97
C PHE A 6 -18.57 -39.14 -46.82
N ASN A 7 -17.34 -39.55 -46.57
CA ASN A 7 -17.00 -40.44 -45.44
C ASN A 7 -16.75 -39.62 -44.16
N VAL A 8 -17.70 -39.68 -43.22
CA VAL A 8 -17.78 -38.85 -42.01
C VAL A 8 -16.81 -39.30 -40.89
N ASP A 9 -16.18 -40.48 -40.99
CA ASP A 9 -15.34 -41.03 -39.91
C ASP A 9 -13.89 -40.52 -39.86
N LYS A 10 -13.44 -39.75 -40.87
CA LYS A 10 -12.08 -39.18 -40.89
C LYS A 10 -11.92 -37.82 -40.19
N LEU A 11 -13.00 -37.21 -39.70
CA LEU A 11 -12.96 -35.88 -39.08
C LEU A 11 -12.73 -35.88 -37.56
N MET A 12 -12.71 -37.04 -36.89
CA MET A 12 -12.60 -37.11 -35.42
C MET A 12 -11.20 -37.41 -34.87
N HIS A 13 -10.15 -37.50 -35.69
CA HIS A 13 -8.82 -37.93 -35.22
C HIS A 13 -7.68 -36.88 -35.29
N LYS A 14 -7.97 -35.60 -35.51
CA LYS A 14 -6.91 -34.57 -35.51
C LYS A 14 -7.31 -33.20 -34.95
N ARG A 15 -7.71 -33.16 -33.68
CA ARG A 15 -7.53 -31.96 -32.84
C ARG A 15 -7.09 -32.35 -31.42
N LYS A 16 -5.88 -32.92 -31.30
CA LYS A 16 -5.08 -32.66 -30.09
C LYS A 16 -4.69 -31.19 -30.13
N SER A 17 -5.54 -30.31 -29.61
CA SER A 17 -5.13 -28.97 -29.23
C SER A 17 -4.02 -29.14 -28.20
N LYS A 18 -2.77 -28.93 -28.61
CA LYS A 18 -1.71 -28.57 -27.67
C LYS A 18 -2.22 -27.36 -26.92
N LYS A 19 -2.72 -27.54 -25.69
CA LYS A 19 -2.77 -26.46 -24.71
C LYS A 19 -1.31 -26.12 -24.43
N SER A 20 -0.72 -25.24 -25.25
CA SER A 20 0.35 -24.40 -24.77
C SER A 20 -0.30 -23.48 -23.76
N GLY A 21 -0.45 -23.97 -22.53
CA GLY A 21 -0.62 -23.10 -21.39
C GLY A 21 0.71 -22.40 -21.24
N THR A 22 0.93 -21.34 -22.02
CA THR A 22 1.93 -20.35 -21.68
C THR A 22 1.45 -19.78 -20.36
N VAL A 23 1.96 -20.32 -19.25
CA VAL A 23 1.83 -19.69 -17.95
C VAL A 23 2.37 -18.29 -18.16
N LEU A 24 1.48 -17.29 -18.17
CA LEU A 24 1.87 -15.90 -18.23
C LEU A 24 2.79 -15.69 -17.04
N LYS A 25 4.09 -15.57 -17.33
CA LYS A 25 5.10 -15.34 -16.31
C LYS A 25 4.79 -13.97 -15.73
N LYS A 26 4.22 -13.96 -14.53
CA LYS A 26 3.85 -12.72 -13.85
C LYS A 26 5.15 -11.96 -13.56
N ASP A 27 5.19 -10.70 -14.00
CA ASP A 27 6.35 -9.84 -13.78
C ASP A 27 6.61 -9.69 -12.27
N ILE A 28 7.85 -9.96 -11.87
CA ILE A 28 8.31 -9.75 -10.51
C ILE A 28 8.26 -8.24 -10.23
N HIS A 29 7.74 -7.87 -9.07
CA HIS A 29 7.57 -6.49 -8.66
C HIS A 29 7.67 -6.34 -7.15
N ASP A 30 8.01 -5.12 -6.73
CA ASP A 30 7.99 -4.74 -5.33
C ASP A 30 6.64 -4.11 -4.96
N VAL A 31 6.30 -4.19 -3.68
CA VAL A 31 5.16 -3.47 -3.10
C VAL A 31 5.63 -2.45 -2.08
N LEU A 32 5.05 -1.25 -2.18
CA LEU A 32 5.28 -0.12 -1.30
C LEU A 32 3.96 0.31 -0.66
N LEU A 33 3.86 0.17 0.66
CA LEU A 33 2.76 0.73 1.43
C LEU A 33 3.21 2.02 2.11
N ILE A 34 2.58 3.14 1.76
CA ILE A 34 2.79 4.41 2.44
C ILE A 34 1.75 4.54 3.56
N VAL A 35 2.19 4.82 4.77
CA VAL A 35 1.34 5.05 5.94
C VAL A 35 1.59 6.47 6.42
N LEU A 36 0.61 7.36 6.24
CA LEU A 36 0.75 8.81 6.45
C LEU A 36 -0.09 9.29 7.63
N ASP A 37 0.57 9.89 8.61
CA ASP A 37 -0.07 10.52 9.76
C ASP A 37 -0.75 11.83 9.36
N CYS A 38 -2.05 11.90 9.59
CA CYS A 38 -2.89 13.07 9.36
C CYS A 38 -3.46 13.63 10.68
N GLY A 39 -3.04 13.11 11.84
CA GLY A 39 -3.60 13.46 13.14
C GLY A 39 -3.27 14.88 13.58
N LYS A 40 -3.99 15.36 14.60
CA LYS A 40 -3.87 16.72 15.16
C LYS A 40 -2.44 17.11 15.53
N THR A 41 -1.67 16.15 16.00
CA THR A 41 -0.27 16.35 16.43
C THR A 41 0.64 16.72 15.26
N MET A 42 0.30 16.33 14.02
CA MET A 42 1.04 16.69 12.81
C MET A 42 0.90 18.16 12.41
N ASN A 43 0.10 18.94 13.15
CA ASN A 43 0.03 20.39 13.02
C ASN A 43 1.23 21.12 13.65
N SER A 44 2.17 20.41 14.27
CA SER A 44 3.38 21.04 14.79
C SER A 44 4.20 21.68 13.66
N THR A 45 4.63 22.92 13.87
CA THR A 45 5.30 23.76 12.86
C THR A 45 6.75 24.03 13.23
N GLU A 46 7.63 23.95 12.23
CA GLU A 46 9.00 24.50 12.25
C GLU A 46 9.29 25.03 10.83
N ASP A 47 10.02 26.14 10.71
CA ASP A 47 10.36 26.78 9.44
C ASP A 47 9.16 27.00 8.49
N ASP A 48 8.08 27.57 9.02
CA ASP A 48 6.83 27.90 8.31
C ASP A 48 6.06 26.70 7.69
N ALA A 49 6.44 25.46 7.98
CA ALA A 49 5.76 24.26 7.51
C ALA A 49 5.32 23.34 8.66
N THR A 50 4.12 22.76 8.56
CA THR A 50 3.68 21.73 9.50
C THR A 50 4.38 20.40 9.22
N SER A 51 4.54 19.54 10.24
CA SER A 51 5.01 18.16 10.04
C SER A 51 4.18 17.43 8.99
N PHE A 52 2.86 17.66 8.99
CA PHE A 52 1.97 17.12 7.96
C PHE A 52 2.36 17.57 6.56
N LYS A 53 2.63 18.86 6.35
CA LYS A 53 3.00 19.39 5.02
C LYS A 53 4.32 18.79 4.55
N LEU A 54 5.31 18.67 5.44
CA LEU A 54 6.60 18.05 5.13
C LEU A 54 6.43 16.56 4.77
N ALA A 55 5.66 15.81 5.56
CA ALA A 55 5.36 14.40 5.28
C ALA A 55 4.60 14.21 3.96
N LYS A 56 3.55 15.00 3.72
CA LYS A 56 2.76 14.98 2.47
C LYS A 56 3.63 15.28 1.25
N ASN A 57 4.52 16.27 1.33
CA ASN A 57 5.45 16.61 0.25
C ASN A 57 6.46 15.47 -0.01
N ALA A 58 6.96 14.81 1.03
CA ALA A 58 7.86 13.67 0.88
C ALA A 58 7.16 12.49 0.18
N VAL A 59 5.92 12.21 0.55
CA VAL A 59 5.08 11.19 -0.08
C VAL A 59 4.82 11.53 -1.56
N ASP A 60 4.44 12.78 -1.85
CA ASP A 60 4.27 13.27 -3.23
C ASP A 60 5.53 13.03 -4.07
N TRP A 61 6.71 13.36 -3.53
CA TRP A 61 7.97 13.20 -4.25
C TRP A 61 8.29 11.73 -4.54
N ILE A 62 8.04 10.83 -3.58
CA ILE A 62 8.24 9.39 -3.74
C ILE A 62 7.33 8.82 -4.83
N ILE A 63 6.04 9.17 -4.81
CA ILE A 63 5.07 8.70 -5.82
C ILE A 63 5.39 9.28 -7.19
N SER A 64 5.68 10.58 -7.27
CA SER A 64 6.09 11.27 -8.50
C SER A 64 7.30 10.58 -9.13
N ARG A 65 8.33 10.28 -8.34
CA ARG A 65 9.52 9.57 -8.82
C ARG A 65 9.17 8.21 -9.42
N LYS A 66 8.29 7.43 -8.79
CA LYS A 66 7.85 6.13 -9.32
C LYS A 66 7.11 6.25 -10.64
N ILE A 67 6.23 7.25 -10.77
CA ILE A 67 5.48 7.52 -12.01
C ILE A 67 6.46 7.88 -13.14
N PHE A 68 7.34 8.84 -12.93
CA PHE A 68 8.26 9.32 -13.98
C PHE A 68 9.32 8.30 -14.35
N ALA A 69 9.75 7.45 -13.40
CA ALA A 69 10.66 6.35 -13.68
C ALA A 69 9.95 5.14 -14.33
N GLN A 70 8.62 5.16 -14.50
CA GLN A 70 7.82 4.02 -14.96
C GLN A 70 8.12 2.75 -14.15
N ALA A 71 8.24 2.90 -12.83
CA ALA A 71 8.56 1.80 -11.94
C ALA A 71 7.49 0.70 -12.04
N LYS A 72 7.93 -0.57 -11.98
CA LYS A 72 7.03 -1.73 -11.94
C LYS A 72 6.40 -1.92 -10.56
N ASP A 73 6.95 -1.25 -9.56
CA ASP A 73 6.49 -1.30 -8.18
C ASP A 73 5.03 -0.90 -8.07
N ARG A 74 4.32 -1.60 -7.20
CA ARG A 74 2.94 -1.27 -6.87
C ARG A 74 2.90 -0.55 -5.54
N ALA A 75 2.08 0.49 -5.44
CA ALA A 75 1.93 1.30 -4.26
C ALA A 75 0.49 1.31 -3.76
N SER A 76 0.31 1.56 -2.47
CA SER A 76 -0.97 1.96 -1.87
C SER A 76 -0.68 2.93 -0.72
N ILE A 77 -1.71 3.67 -0.32
CA ILE A 77 -1.64 4.72 0.69
C ILE A 77 -2.66 4.42 1.79
N ILE A 78 -2.20 4.46 3.04
CA ILE A 78 -3.00 4.43 4.25
C ILE A 78 -2.84 5.77 4.96
N LEU A 79 -3.94 6.36 5.38
CA LEU A 79 -3.98 7.53 6.25
C LEU A 79 -4.41 7.09 7.65
N PHE A 80 -3.82 7.67 8.68
CA PHE A 80 -4.27 7.45 10.06
C PHE A 80 -4.36 8.77 10.83
N GLY A 81 -5.22 8.81 11.84
CA GLY A 81 -5.58 10.05 12.53
C GLY A 81 -6.47 10.97 11.69
N CYS A 82 -7.19 10.46 10.69
CA CYS A 82 -8.09 11.24 9.83
C CYS A 82 -9.58 11.08 10.22
N ASN A 83 -10.47 11.94 9.71
CA ASN A 83 -11.92 11.84 9.96
C ASN A 83 -12.59 10.67 9.22
N LYS A 84 -11.87 10.03 8.29
CA LYS A 84 -12.38 8.92 7.48
C LYS A 84 -11.99 7.59 8.12
N THR A 85 -12.82 6.58 7.93
CA THR A 85 -12.51 5.20 8.32
C THR A 85 -12.87 4.27 7.19
N ARG A 86 -11.88 3.54 6.69
CA ARG A 86 -12.04 2.54 5.63
C ARG A 86 -10.90 1.55 5.72
N ASN A 87 -11.12 0.39 6.31
CA ASN A 87 -10.18 -0.72 6.38
C ASN A 87 -10.95 -2.03 6.68
N SER A 88 -10.36 -3.19 6.40
CA SER A 88 -11.03 -4.50 6.52
C SER A 88 -11.38 -4.90 7.95
N ILE A 89 -10.68 -4.34 8.94
CA ILE A 89 -10.82 -4.66 10.37
C ILE A 89 -11.54 -3.56 11.17
N HIS A 90 -12.12 -2.57 10.48
CA HIS A 90 -12.93 -1.49 11.06
C HIS A 90 -12.26 -0.67 12.19
N ILE A 91 -10.94 -0.54 12.19
CA ILE A 91 -10.21 0.31 13.13
C ILE A 91 -10.54 1.80 12.85
N PRO A 92 -10.94 2.58 13.85
CA PRO A 92 -11.37 3.97 13.65
C PRO A 92 -10.21 4.87 13.20
N ASN A 93 -10.54 5.93 12.47
CA ASN A 93 -9.63 6.98 12.01
C ASN A 93 -8.46 6.49 11.13
N VAL A 94 -8.54 5.26 10.61
CA VAL A 94 -7.61 4.69 9.63
C VAL A 94 -8.32 4.45 8.30
N PHE A 95 -7.77 5.00 7.23
CA PHE A 95 -8.34 4.99 5.89
C PHE A 95 -7.35 4.42 4.88
N VAL A 96 -7.75 3.36 4.18
CA VAL A 96 -7.03 2.74 3.06
C VAL A 96 -7.58 3.33 1.76
N TYR A 97 -6.70 3.90 0.92
CA TYR A 97 -7.09 4.56 -0.32
C TYR A 97 -7.63 3.59 -1.38
N GLU A 98 -6.86 2.55 -1.71
CA GLU A 98 -7.23 1.51 -2.66
C GLU A 98 -7.17 0.14 -1.98
N ASP A 99 -8.18 -0.69 -2.25
CA ASP A 99 -8.27 -2.04 -1.66
C ASP A 99 -7.19 -3.00 -2.17
N LEU A 100 -6.48 -2.63 -3.25
CA LEU A 100 -5.41 -3.41 -3.86
C LEU A 100 -4.19 -2.53 -4.14
N PHE A 101 -3.00 -3.13 -4.12
CA PHE A 101 -1.80 -2.47 -4.65
C PHE A 101 -1.93 -2.22 -6.16
N SER A 102 -1.70 -0.99 -6.59
CA SER A 102 -1.73 -0.60 -8.00
C SER A 102 -0.44 0.09 -8.43
N GLN A 103 -0.14 0.12 -9.73
CA GLN A 103 1.02 0.84 -10.21
C GLN A 103 0.89 2.33 -9.89
N ALA A 104 1.98 2.97 -9.47
CA ALA A 104 1.98 4.40 -9.20
C ALA A 104 1.46 5.17 -10.43
N LYS A 105 0.45 6.01 -10.20
CA LYS A 105 -0.32 6.76 -11.22
C LYS A 105 -0.70 8.13 -10.68
N PHE A 106 -1.01 9.06 -11.58
CA PHE A 106 -1.41 10.43 -11.22
C PHE A 106 -2.62 10.50 -10.28
N ASP A 107 -3.49 9.48 -10.25
CA ASP A 107 -4.58 9.42 -9.28
C ASP A 107 -4.10 9.41 -7.83
N HIS A 108 -2.96 8.78 -7.53
CA HIS A 108 -2.36 8.81 -6.19
C HIS A 108 -1.95 10.24 -5.80
N LEU A 109 -1.33 10.97 -6.73
CA LEU A 109 -0.95 12.37 -6.52
C LEU A 109 -2.19 13.26 -6.37
N ARG A 110 -3.22 13.03 -7.18
CA ARG A 110 -4.49 13.74 -7.09
C ARG A 110 -5.19 13.49 -5.76
N PHE A 111 -5.19 12.25 -5.28
CA PHE A 111 -5.72 11.88 -3.97
C PHE A 111 -4.96 12.60 -2.86
N LEU A 112 -3.63 12.50 -2.85
CA LEU A 112 -2.79 13.22 -1.89
C LEU A 112 -3.12 14.71 -1.88
N GLU A 113 -3.16 15.35 -3.05
CA GLU A 113 -3.35 16.79 -3.10
C GLU A 113 -4.77 17.23 -2.69
N ARG A 114 -5.81 16.53 -3.13
CA ARG A 114 -7.20 17.00 -3.04
C ARG A 114 -8.02 16.40 -1.90
N GLU A 115 -7.61 15.26 -1.36
CA GLU A 115 -8.42 14.48 -0.41
C GLU A 115 -7.72 14.20 0.92
N VAL A 116 -6.41 14.46 0.99
CA VAL A 116 -5.59 14.25 2.18
C VAL A 116 -5.30 15.59 2.84
N ASP A 117 -5.97 15.82 3.96
CA ASP A 117 -5.85 17.01 4.77
C ASP A 117 -5.51 16.64 6.22
N LEU A 118 -4.89 17.59 6.91
CA LEU A 118 -4.64 17.51 8.34
C LEU A 118 -5.98 17.47 9.08
N CYS A 119 -6.14 16.50 9.98
CA CYS A 119 -7.25 16.44 10.91
C CYS A 119 -6.90 17.22 12.18
N THR A 120 -7.81 18.10 12.62
CA THR A 120 -7.64 18.88 13.85
C THR A 120 -8.33 18.29 15.06
N GLU A 121 -9.16 17.25 14.88
CA GLU A 121 -10.07 16.72 15.90
C GLU A 121 -9.55 15.42 16.53
N HIS A 122 -8.90 14.57 15.74
CA HIS A 122 -8.46 13.24 16.17
C HIS A 122 -6.96 13.18 16.40
N GLN A 123 -6.56 12.41 17.41
CA GLN A 123 -5.17 12.01 17.60
C GLN A 123 -4.88 10.78 16.74
N SER A 124 -3.64 10.66 16.29
CA SER A 124 -3.18 9.49 15.57
C SER A 124 -2.76 8.38 16.54
N ASN A 125 -3.10 7.14 16.23
CA ASN A 125 -2.53 5.96 16.88
C ASN A 125 -1.70 5.18 15.86
N VAL A 126 -0.39 5.15 16.09
CA VAL A 126 0.55 4.48 15.17
C VAL A 126 0.38 2.97 15.19
N ILE A 127 0.03 2.39 16.34
CA ILE A 127 -0.13 0.94 16.48
C ILE A 127 -1.34 0.48 15.68
N ASP A 128 -2.48 1.15 15.83
CA ASP A 128 -3.69 0.94 15.02
C ASP A 128 -3.39 0.98 13.51
N ALA A 129 -2.63 1.99 13.08
CA ALA A 129 -2.20 2.12 11.70
C ALA A 129 -1.33 0.94 11.23
N LEU A 130 -0.43 0.45 12.07
CA LEU A 130 0.42 -0.72 11.79
C LEU A 130 -0.36 -2.03 11.79
N VAL A 131 -1.38 -2.19 12.65
CA VAL A 131 -2.30 -3.34 12.60
C VAL A 131 -3.01 -3.36 11.25
N VAL A 132 -3.61 -2.24 10.83
CA VAL A 132 -4.26 -2.16 9.50
C VAL A 132 -3.26 -2.39 8.37
N ALA A 133 -2.06 -1.81 8.45
CA ALA A 133 -1.04 -1.96 7.41
C ALA A 133 -0.56 -3.40 7.26
N THR A 134 -0.32 -4.10 8.37
CA THR A 134 0.12 -5.51 8.35
C THR A 134 -0.99 -6.45 7.87
N GLU A 135 -2.25 -6.21 8.25
CA GLU A 135 -3.38 -6.99 7.74
C GLU A 135 -3.58 -6.75 6.23
N PHE A 136 -3.53 -5.50 5.77
CA PHE A 136 -3.58 -5.17 4.34
C PHE A 136 -2.45 -5.86 3.56
N MET A 137 -1.21 -5.80 4.04
CA MET A 137 -0.07 -6.49 3.41
C MET A 137 -0.30 -8.00 3.34
N LYS A 138 -0.82 -8.60 4.42
CA LYS A 138 -1.09 -10.04 4.49
C LYS A 138 -2.18 -10.45 3.51
N GLU A 139 -3.29 -9.72 3.44
CA GLU A 139 -4.39 -9.97 2.50
C GLU A 139 -3.91 -9.89 1.04
N GLN A 140 -3.09 -8.88 0.72
CA GLN A 140 -2.69 -8.60 -0.67
C GLN A 140 -1.55 -9.48 -1.19
N ILE A 141 -0.63 -9.88 -0.31
CA ILE A 141 0.59 -10.61 -0.72
C ILE A 141 0.37 -12.13 -0.64
N HIS A 142 -0.67 -12.60 0.05
CA HIS A 142 -0.94 -14.02 0.21
C HIS A 142 -1.04 -14.72 -1.14
N GLY A 143 -0.10 -15.65 -1.39
CA GLY A 143 -0.13 -16.50 -2.58
C GLY A 143 0.33 -15.82 -3.88
N ASP A 144 0.94 -14.63 -3.82
CA ASP A 144 1.53 -13.98 -4.98
C ASP A 144 3.06 -14.20 -5.04
N PRO A 145 3.56 -15.21 -5.79
CA PRO A 145 4.99 -15.47 -5.88
C PRO A 145 5.77 -14.40 -6.66
N ALA A 146 5.08 -13.44 -7.29
CA ALA A 146 5.71 -12.35 -8.04
C ALA A 146 6.11 -11.16 -7.16
N VAL A 147 5.72 -11.13 -5.88
CA VAL A 147 6.10 -10.06 -4.95
C VAL A 147 7.46 -10.37 -4.33
N GLU A 148 8.49 -9.59 -4.69
CA GLU A 148 9.85 -9.75 -4.17
C GLU A 148 10.08 -8.84 -2.96
N GLY A 149 10.15 -7.52 -3.18
CA GLY A 149 10.31 -6.51 -2.14
C GLY A 149 8.99 -6.11 -1.48
N LYS A 150 9.01 -5.97 -0.16
CA LYS A 150 7.84 -5.62 0.67
C LYS A 150 8.23 -4.51 1.62
N SER A 151 7.76 -3.29 1.39
CA SER A 151 8.14 -2.14 2.22
C SER A 151 6.93 -1.39 2.77
N ILE A 152 6.99 -1.02 4.04
CA ILE A 152 6.09 -0.05 4.67
C ILE A 152 6.91 1.21 4.97
N LEU A 153 6.44 2.37 4.49
CA LEU A 153 7.00 3.68 4.82
C LEU A 153 6.01 4.42 5.69
N LEU A 154 6.34 4.56 6.98
CA LEU A 154 5.54 5.28 7.96
C LEU A 154 6.04 6.72 8.09
N PHE A 155 5.15 7.69 7.86
CA PHE A 155 5.43 9.11 8.03
C PHE A 155 4.66 9.64 9.24
N THR A 156 5.37 10.08 10.28
CA THR A 156 4.77 10.63 11.51
C THR A 156 5.77 11.55 12.21
N ASN A 157 5.29 12.39 13.12
CA ASN A 157 6.12 13.10 14.10
C ASN A 157 6.13 12.39 15.46
N GLY A 158 5.52 11.19 15.58
CA GLY A 158 5.52 10.36 16.77
C GLY A 158 4.98 11.01 18.04
N LEU A 159 4.25 12.12 17.93
CA LEU A 159 3.59 12.80 19.06
C LEU A 159 2.16 12.30 19.28
N GLY A 160 1.70 11.34 18.48
CA GLY A 160 0.40 10.69 18.60
C GLY A 160 0.28 9.80 19.84
N VAL A 161 -0.90 9.20 20.01
CA VAL A 161 -1.14 8.20 21.06
C VAL A 161 -0.47 6.90 20.65
N PHE A 162 0.04 6.17 21.65
CA PHE A 162 0.47 4.79 21.49
C PHE A 162 -0.41 3.91 22.35
N SER A 163 -1.08 2.92 21.76
CA SER A 163 -1.59 1.81 22.56
C SER A 163 -0.40 1.00 23.07
N GLU A 164 -0.30 0.82 24.38
CA GLU A 164 0.73 -0.04 25.00
C GLU A 164 0.27 -1.50 25.08
N ASP A 165 -0.65 -1.93 24.20
CA ASP A 165 -1.06 -3.33 24.17
C ASP A 165 0.11 -4.19 23.66
N SER A 166 0.79 -4.82 24.62
CA SER A 166 1.92 -5.71 24.38
C SER A 166 1.59 -6.87 23.42
N GLN A 167 0.33 -7.28 23.34
CA GLN A 167 -0.09 -8.36 22.46
C GLN A 167 -0.22 -7.90 21.01
N GLU A 168 -0.77 -6.70 20.76
CA GLU A 168 -0.80 -6.08 19.43
C GLU A 168 0.62 -5.86 18.89
N LEU A 169 1.53 -5.33 19.71
CA LEU A 169 2.93 -5.14 19.34
C LEU A 169 3.62 -6.46 18.98
N THR A 170 3.36 -7.51 19.75
CA THR A 170 3.90 -8.85 19.48
C THR A 170 3.35 -9.42 18.18
N ASN A 171 2.05 -9.23 17.91
CA ASN A 171 1.40 -9.67 16.68
C ASN A 171 1.93 -8.93 15.44
N ILE A 172 2.13 -7.61 15.54
CA ILE A 172 2.73 -6.80 14.46
C ILE A 172 4.17 -7.29 14.19
N SER A 173 4.99 -7.42 15.24
CA SER A 173 6.39 -7.85 15.12
C SER A 173 6.53 -9.23 14.49
N SER A 174 5.71 -10.19 14.93
CA SER A 174 5.68 -11.53 14.34
C SER A 174 5.24 -11.53 12.88
N THR A 175 4.23 -10.72 12.53
CA THR A 175 3.71 -10.61 11.15
C THR A 175 4.75 -9.99 10.21
N ILE A 176 5.38 -8.89 10.62
CA ILE A 176 6.45 -8.23 9.84
C ILE A 176 7.59 -9.21 9.55
N LYS A 177 8.03 -9.98 10.56
CA LYS A 177 9.10 -10.98 10.40
C LYS A 177 8.68 -12.14 9.51
N ALA A 178 7.47 -12.67 9.69
CA ALA A 178 6.98 -13.82 8.94
C ALA A 178 6.82 -13.50 7.43
N ILE A 179 6.34 -12.30 7.10
CA ILE A 179 6.14 -11.86 5.71
C ILE A 179 7.44 -11.32 5.08
N GLY A 180 8.40 -10.91 5.92
CA GLY A 180 9.64 -10.27 5.46
C GLY A 180 9.41 -8.83 5.03
N ILE A 181 8.64 -8.07 5.80
CA ILE A 181 8.34 -6.65 5.53
C ILE A 181 9.50 -5.79 6.04
N ASN A 182 9.98 -4.88 5.18
CA ASN A 182 10.88 -3.80 5.55
C ASN A 182 10.08 -2.59 6.04
N LEU A 183 10.14 -2.31 7.35
CA LEU A 183 9.49 -1.13 7.94
C LEU A 183 10.50 0.02 8.03
N ILE A 184 10.19 1.12 7.36
CA ILE A 184 10.97 2.36 7.38
C ILE A 184 10.11 3.43 8.04
N VAL A 185 10.62 4.04 9.11
CA VAL A 185 9.96 5.16 9.78
C VAL A 185 10.65 6.44 9.38
N VAL A 186 9.90 7.34 8.76
CA VAL A 186 10.31 8.70 8.40
C VAL A 186 9.74 9.64 9.44
N TYR A 187 10.62 10.06 10.35
CA TYR A 187 10.27 10.98 11.42
C TYR A 187 10.47 12.42 10.97
N VAL A 188 9.46 13.27 11.18
CA VAL A 188 9.62 14.72 11.01
C VAL A 188 10.08 15.29 12.35
N PHE A 189 11.39 15.54 12.46
CA PHE A 189 12.00 16.09 13.66
C PHE A 189 11.85 17.61 13.69
N HIS A 190 11.53 18.14 14.87
CA HIS A 190 11.60 19.58 15.13
C HIS A 190 12.82 19.88 16.02
N THR A 191 13.71 20.78 15.59
CA THR A 191 14.79 21.25 16.46
C THR A 191 14.23 22.19 17.53
N LEU A 192 14.37 21.81 18.81
CA LEU A 192 14.07 22.77 19.88
C LEU A 192 15.10 23.91 19.81
N PRO A 193 14.68 25.18 19.86
CA PRO A 193 15.63 26.28 19.99
C PRO A 193 16.37 26.13 21.32
N TYR A 194 17.70 26.15 21.24
CA TYR A 194 18.64 26.12 22.37
C TYR A 194 18.50 27.33 23.29
#